data_AF-A0A0P6XGU2-F1
#
_entry.id   AF-A0A0P6XGU2-F1
#
_cell.length_a   1.000
_cell.length_b   1.000
_cell.length_c   1.000
_cell.angle_alpha   90.00
_cell.angle_beta   90.00
_cell.angle_gamma   90.00
#
_symmetry.space_group_name_H-M   'P 1'
#
loop_
_entity.id
_entity.type
_entity.pdbx_description
1 polymer ?
#
loop_
_entity_poly.entity_id
_entity_poly.type
_entity_poly.pdbx_seq_one_letter_code
_entity_poly.pdbx_strand_id
1 'polypeptide(L)'
;MAAKAADTQLKQVAQRLAAAHPLGAVGEALAYCRLPDGRVVVVDSQGHKLVFSAEEAARAAGEILGGPRRPPVKEAKHERVR
;
A
#
# COMPACT_ATOMS: atom_id res chain seq x y z
N MET A 1 -17.25 11.47 5.75
CA MET A 1 -16.60 10.43 6.60
C MET A 1 -15.61 9.51 5.86
N ALA A 2 -15.55 9.48 4.52
CA ALA A 2 -14.66 8.57 3.78
C ALA A 2 -13.15 8.87 3.88
N ALA A 3 -12.75 10.15 3.97
CA ALA A 3 -11.33 10.54 4.00
C ALA A 3 -10.58 10.03 5.24
N LYS A 4 -11.24 9.98 6.41
CA LYS A 4 -10.65 9.51 7.67
C LYS A 4 -10.41 7.99 7.67
N ALA A 5 -11.26 7.24 6.97
CA ALA A 5 -11.10 5.80 6.81
C ALA A 5 -9.94 5.47 5.85
N ALA A 6 -9.84 6.21 4.73
CA ALA A 6 -8.74 6.05 3.77
C ALA A 6 -7.37 6.41 4.39
N ASP A 7 -7.31 7.46 5.21
CA ASP A 7 -6.10 7.86 5.91
C ASP A 7 -5.68 6.81 6.98
N THR A 8 -6.64 6.29 7.74
CA THR A 8 -6.38 5.20 8.71
C THR A 8 -5.82 3.95 8.02
N GLN A 9 -6.36 3.59 6.84
CA GLN A 9 -5.86 2.46 6.06
C GLN A 9 -4.43 2.70 5.55
N LEU A 10 -4.15 3.91 5.04
CA LEU A 10 -2.81 4.24 4.56
C LEU A 10 -1.78 4.24 5.69
N LYS A 11 -2.15 4.71 6.89
CA LYS A 11 -1.32 4.62 8.08
C LYS A 11 -0.95 3.17 8.41
N GLN A 12 -1.93 2.26 8.40
CA GLN A 12 -1.70 0.84 8.67
C GLN A 12 -0.76 0.21 7.62
N VAL A 13 -0.96 0.57 6.34
CA VAL A 13 -0.08 0.13 5.24
C VAL A 13 1.35 0.63 5.45
N ALA A 14 1.53 1.90 5.77
CA ALA A 14 2.85 2.49 6.03
C ALA A 14 3.55 1.82 7.22
N GLN A 15 2.83 1.55 8.30
CA GLN A 15 3.35 0.82 9.47
C GLN A 15 3.81 -0.59 9.11
N ARG A 16 3.00 -1.34 8.33
CA ARG A 16 3.34 -2.69 7.88
C ARG A 16 4.58 -2.69 6.97
N LEU A 17 4.65 -1.74 6.05
CA LEU A 17 5.78 -1.58 5.14
C LEU A 17 7.08 -1.25 5.89
N ALA A 18 7.02 -0.30 6.84
CA ALA A 18 8.15 0.03 7.69
C ALA A 18 8.64 -1.20 8.49
N ALA A 19 7.73 -1.92 9.15
CA ALA A 19 8.06 -3.09 9.95
C ALA A 19 8.65 -4.25 9.13
N ALA A 20 8.26 -4.40 7.86
CA ALA A 20 8.78 -5.42 6.96
C ALA A 20 10.13 -5.06 6.32
N HIS A 21 10.52 -3.78 6.35
CA HIS A 21 11.75 -3.31 5.74
C HIS A 21 12.94 -3.48 6.70
N PRO A 22 14.10 -4.02 6.26
CA PRO A 22 15.24 -4.27 7.17
C PRO A 22 15.76 -3.01 7.87
N LEU A 23 15.69 -1.85 7.20
CA LEU A 23 16.03 -0.55 7.82
C LEU A 23 14.90 0.02 8.68
N GLY A 24 13.66 -0.43 8.49
CA GLY A 24 12.48 0.06 9.20
C GLY A 24 11.98 -0.87 10.31
N ALA A 25 12.52 -2.08 10.44
CA ALA A 25 12.11 -3.09 11.42
C ALA A 25 12.27 -2.64 12.88
N VAL A 26 13.04 -1.58 13.12
CA VAL A 26 13.27 -0.95 14.43
C VAL A 26 12.44 0.33 14.61
N GLY A 27 11.84 0.86 13.55
CA GLY A 27 11.25 2.20 13.52
C GLY A 27 9.74 2.22 13.27
N GLU A 28 9.01 2.99 14.07
CA GLU A 28 7.60 3.30 13.82
C GLU A 28 7.49 4.25 12.62
N ALA A 29 6.47 4.06 11.77
CA ALA A 29 6.15 5.02 10.70
C ALA A 29 5.62 6.33 11.29
N LEU A 30 6.47 7.37 11.34
CA LEU A 30 6.12 8.70 11.86
C LEU A 30 5.37 9.54 10.83
N ALA A 31 5.75 9.44 9.56
CA ALA A 31 5.10 10.13 8.46
C ALA A 31 4.97 9.21 7.25
N TYR A 32 3.90 9.40 6.49
CA TYR A 32 3.64 8.64 5.29
C TYR A 32 2.95 9.49 4.23
N CYS A 33 3.19 9.16 2.97
CA CYS A 33 2.51 9.79 1.84
C CYS A 33 2.36 8.79 0.70
N ARG A 34 1.21 8.84 0.02
CA ARG A 34 0.98 8.09 -1.20
C ARG A 34 1.21 9.01 -2.40
N LEU A 35 2.10 8.59 -3.29
CA LEU A 35 2.39 9.31 -4.52
C LEU A 35 1.31 9.02 -5.58
N PRO A 36 1.12 9.93 -6.56
CA PRO A 36 0.15 9.74 -7.64
C PRO A 36 0.41 8.50 -8.51
N ASP A 37 1.66 8.06 -8.60
CA ASP A 37 2.07 6.82 -9.30
C ASP A 37 1.78 5.54 -8.49
N GLY A 38 1.20 5.68 -7.30
CA GLY A 38 0.82 4.56 -6.44
C GLY A 38 1.90 4.13 -5.46
N ARG A 39 3.13 4.67 -5.54
CA ARG A 39 4.18 4.42 -4.54
C ARG A 39 3.81 4.98 -3.18
N VAL A 40 4.39 4.41 -2.13
CA VAL A 40 4.23 4.88 -0.75
C VAL A 40 5.59 5.25 -0.20
N VAL A 41 5.70 6.47 0.32
CA VAL A 41 6.89 6.96 1.03
C VAL A 41 6.59 6.92 2.52
N VAL A 42 7.48 6.33 3.30
CA VAL A 42 7.41 6.26 4.76
C VAL A 42 8.67 6.87 5.34
N VAL A 43 8.51 7.68 6.38
CA VAL A 43 9.60 8.16 7.21
C VAL A 43 9.49 7.46 8.56
N ASP A 44 10.53 6.72 8.93
CA ASP A 44 10.57 6.01 10.20
C ASP A 44 11.03 6.91 11.36
N SER A 45 10.99 6.38 12.58
CA SER A 45 11.44 7.09 13.79
C SER A 45 12.95 7.33 13.87
N GLN A 46 13.74 6.69 13.01
CA GLN A 46 15.18 6.93 12.88
C GLN A 46 15.49 8.00 11.81
N GLY A 47 14.46 8.49 11.10
CA GLY A 47 14.60 9.46 10.02
C GLY A 47 14.94 8.86 8.66
N HIS A 48 14.90 7.53 8.51
CA HIS A 48 15.09 6.90 7.21
C HIS A 48 13.87 7.14 6.32
N LYS A 49 14.14 7.46 5.06
CA LYS A 49 13.13 7.58 4.02
C LYS A 49 13.05 6.28 3.25
N LEU A 50 11.97 5.54 3.46
CA LEU A 50 11.69 4.26 2.81
C LEU A 50 10.68 4.50 1.69
N VAL A 51 11.02 4.07 0.48
CA VAL A 51 10.15 4.22 -0.69
C VAL A 51 9.74 2.84 -1.17
N PHE A 52 8.44 2.59 -1.19
CA PHE A 52 7.84 1.32 -1.57
C PHE A 52 7.12 1.48 -2.91
N SER A 53 7.26 0.47 -3.75
CA SER A 53 6.54 0.35 -5.01
C SER A 53 5.02 0.27 -4.80
N ALA A 54 4.27 0.53 -5.86
CA ALA A 54 2.82 0.37 -5.84
C ALA A 54 2.40 -1.09 -5.55
N GLU A 55 3.19 -2.07 -5.98
CA GLU A 55 2.95 -3.50 -5.74
C GLU A 55 3.16 -3.89 -4.28
N GLU A 56 4.24 -3.41 -3.66
CA GLU A 56 4.51 -3.63 -2.23
C GLU A 56 3.41 -3.00 -1.36
N ALA A 57 3.01 -1.76 -1.69
CA ALA A 57 1.92 -1.08 -1.01
C ALA A 57 0.58 -1.82 -1.18
N ALA A 58 0.30 -2.35 -2.38
CA ALA A 58 -0.91 -3.14 -2.64
C ALA A 58 -0.89 -4.48 -1.89
N ARG A 59 0.26 -5.15 -1.81
CA ARG A 59 0.43 -6.38 -1.04
C ARG A 59 0.20 -6.13 0.45
N ALA A 60 0.82 -5.11 1.03
CA ALA A 60 0.62 -4.73 2.42
C ALA A 60 -0.85 -4.36 2.71
N ALA A 61 -1.50 -3.62 1.80
CA ALA A 61 -2.92 -3.32 1.90
C ALA A 61 -3.81 -4.57 1.85
N GLY A 62 -3.47 -5.55 1.00
CA GLY A 62 -4.18 -6.83 0.90
C GLY A 62 -4.06 -7.69 2.16
N GLU A 63 -2.88 -7.69 2.80
CA GLU A 63 -2.66 -8.38 4.08
C GLU A 63 -3.48 -7.74 5.21
N ILE A 64 -3.55 -6.41 5.29
CA ILE A 64 -4.27 -5.68 6.33
C ILE A 64 -5.79 -5.79 6.17
N LEU A 65 -6.27 -5.71 4.94
CA LEU A 65 -7.72 -5.76 4.63
C LEU A 65 -8.25 -7.20 4.51
N GLY A 66 -7.40 -8.21 4.76
CA GLY A 66 -7.82 -9.62 4.87
C GLY A 66 -8.30 -10.23 3.56
N GLY A 67 -7.72 -9.90 2.41
CA GLY A 67 -8.16 -10.53 1.16
C GLY A 67 -7.21 -10.41 -0.02
N PRO A 68 -7.09 -11.48 -0.84
CA PRO A 68 -6.45 -11.42 -2.14
C PRO A 68 -7.37 -10.64 -3.09
N ARG A 69 -7.19 -9.33 -3.20
CA ARG A 69 -7.79 -8.56 -4.31
C ARG A 69 -6.96 -8.79 -5.56
N ARG A 70 -7.14 -9.95 -6.19
CA ARG A 70 -7.00 -10.05 -7.64
C ARG A 70 -7.87 -8.93 -8.23
N PRO A 71 -7.38 -8.11 -9.17
CA PRO A 71 -8.29 -7.28 -9.94
C PRO A 71 -9.30 -8.22 -10.61
N PRO A 72 -10.59 -7.87 -10.72
CA PRO A 72 -11.40 -8.47 -11.75
C PRO A 72 -10.77 -8.02 -13.07
N VAL A 73 -9.89 -8.85 -13.62
CA VAL A 73 -9.66 -8.85 -15.06
C VAL A 73 -11.06 -9.01 -15.66
N LYS A 74 -11.63 -7.89 -16.12
CA LYS A 74 -12.68 -7.94 -17.12
C LYS A 74 -12.00 -8.59 -18.32
N GLU A 75 -12.07 -9.91 -18.41
CA GLU A 75 -11.99 -10.58 -19.69
C GLU A 75 -13.09 -9.93 -20.52
N ALA A 76 -12.70 -8.98 -21.37
CA ALA A 76 -13.54 -8.50 -22.44
C ALA A 76 -13.86 -9.75 -23.27
N LYS A 77 -15.05 -10.32 -23.03
CA LYS A 77 -15.68 -11.23 -23.97
C LYS A 77 -15.71 -10.50 -25.30
N HIS A 78 -14.76 -10.80 -26.18
CA HIS A 78 -14.92 -10.54 -27.59
C HIS A 78 -16.05 -11.44 -28.05
N GLU A 79 -17.26 -10.89 -28.09
CA GLU A 79 -18.35 -11.43 -28.86
C GLU A 79 -17.91 -11.45 -30.32
N ARG A 80 -17.46 -12.63 -30.78
CA ARG A 80 -17.31 -12.89 -32.21
C ARG A 80 -18.71 -12.98 -32.79
N VAL A 81 -19.20 -11.85 -33.29
CA VAL A 81 -20.31 -11.81 -34.24
C VAL A 81 -19.81 -12.40 -35.56
N ARG A 82 -20.33 -13.57 -35.94
CA ARG A 82 -20.40 -14.04 -37.32
C ARG A 82 -21.74 -14.71 -37.53
#